data_AF-A0A6B2DSW7-F1
#
_entry.id   AF-A0A6B2DSW7-F1
#
_cell.length_a   1.000
_cell.length_b   1.000
_cell.length_c   1.000
_cell.angle_alpha   90.00
_cell.angle_beta   90.00
_cell.angle_gamma   90.00
#
_symmetry.space_group_name_H-M   'P 1'
#
loop_
_entity.id
_entity.type
_entity.pdbx_description
1 polymer ?
#
loop_
_entity_poly.entity_id
_entity_poly.type
_entity_poly.pdbx_seq_one_letter_code
_entity_poly.pdbx_strand_id
1 'polypeptide(L)'
;MHAVALAATDGMLSFELTIATEVFGENPRYDFAVCGSEPVRVGRFLLEPDAGLDRLASAGTVLVPGWADVDAPPPADLVDAVRAA
;
A
#
# COMPACT_ATOMS: atom_id res chain seq x y z
N MET A 1 -19.55 -1.76 -2.07
CA MET A 1 -18.56 -0.68 -1.86
C MET A 1 -17.35 -1.04 -2.70
N HIS A 2 -16.69 -0.09 -3.37
CA HIS A 2 -15.53 -0.43 -4.22
C HIS A 2 -14.29 -0.58 -3.35
N ALA A 3 -13.63 -1.74 -3.39
CA ALA A 3 -12.46 -2.02 -2.57
C ALA A 3 -11.21 -1.42 -3.22
N VAL A 4 -10.48 -0.60 -2.46
CA VAL A 4 -9.22 0.03 -2.86
C VAL A 4 -8.15 -0.38 -1.86
N ALA A 5 -7.08 -1.00 -2.32
CA ALA A 5 -5.98 -1.40 -1.46
C ALA A 5 -4.70 -0.63 -1.80
N LEU A 6 -4.04 -0.08 -0.79
CA LEU A 6 -2.77 0.63 -0.92
C LEU A 6 -1.65 -0.30 -0.46
N ALA A 7 -0.74 -0.65 -1.35
CA ALA A 7 0.46 -1.40 -0.97
C ALA A 7 1.41 -0.51 -0.16
N ALA A 8 1.94 -1.04 0.94
CA ALA A 8 2.88 -0.35 1.81
C ALA A 8 4.06 -1.27 2.18
N THR A 9 5.27 -0.78 1.95
CA THR A 9 6.51 -1.37 2.46
C THR A 9 7.60 -0.29 2.59
N ASP A 10 8.69 -0.60 3.28
CA ASP A 10 9.84 0.28 3.45
C ASP A 10 10.43 0.63 2.08
N GLY A 11 10.77 1.90 1.85
CA GLY A 11 11.32 2.37 0.57
C GLY A 11 10.30 2.98 -0.39
N MET A 12 9.02 3.04 -0.02
CA MET A 12 7.98 3.73 -0.79
C MET A 12 7.94 5.25 -0.53
N LEU A 13 7.49 6.01 -1.54
CA LEU A 13 7.34 7.47 -1.44
C LEU A 13 6.16 7.86 -0.54
N SER A 14 6.48 8.51 0.59
CA SER A 14 5.49 8.93 1.60
C SER A 14 4.37 9.81 1.06
N PHE A 15 4.68 10.68 0.09
CA PHE A 15 3.72 11.62 -0.48
C PHE A 15 2.53 10.92 -1.13
N GLU A 16 2.78 9.84 -1.87
CA GLU A 16 1.75 9.09 -2.58
C GLU A 16 0.89 8.26 -1.63
N LEU A 17 1.51 7.68 -0.58
CA LEU A 17 0.79 7.03 0.51
C LEU A 17 -0.21 8.02 1.16
N THR A 18 0.24 9.23 1.48
CA THR A 18 -0.63 10.25 2.11
C THR A 18 -1.77 10.67 1.18
N ILE A 19 -1.51 10.90 -0.12
CA ILE A 19 -2.58 11.25 -1.07
C ILE A 19 -3.66 10.16 -1.12
N ALA A 20 -3.25 8.89 -1.20
CA ALA A 20 -4.19 7.78 -1.25
C ALA A 20 -5.06 7.71 0.01
N THR A 21 -4.47 7.85 1.19
CA THR A 21 -5.20 7.86 2.46
C THR A 21 -6.20 9.02 2.55
N GLU A 22 -5.82 10.23 2.14
CA GLU A 22 -6.70 11.41 2.17
C GLU A 22 -7.87 11.29 1.17
N VAL A 23 -7.63 10.72 -0.02
CA VAL A 23 -8.66 10.63 -1.06
C VAL A 23 -9.65 9.49 -0.80
N PHE A 24 -9.15 8.33 -0.36
CA PHE A 24 -9.95 7.10 -0.24
C PHE A 24 -10.32 6.75 1.19
N GLY A 25 -9.46 7.03 2.17
CA GLY A 25 -9.62 6.56 3.55
C GLY A 25 -10.81 7.16 4.30
N GLU A 26 -11.09 8.46 4.12
CA GLU A 26 -12.24 9.11 4.76
C GLU A 26 -13.53 9.03 3.93
N ASN A 27 -13.47 8.47 2.73
CA ASN A 27 -14.59 8.49 1.80
C ASN A 27 -15.43 7.20 1.91
N PRO A 28 -16.68 7.27 2.40
CA PRO A 28 -17.50 6.09 2.68
C PRO A 28 -17.97 5.32 1.43
N ARG A 29 -17.64 5.79 0.22
CA ARG A 29 -17.90 5.06 -1.04
C ARG A 29 -16.88 3.94 -1.28
N TYR A 30 -15.73 3.98 -0.61
CA TYR A 30 -14.64 3.04 -0.77
C TYR A 30 -14.41 2.21 0.50
N ASP A 31 -14.11 0.94 0.29
CA ASP A 31 -13.56 0.07 1.33
C ASP A 31 -12.04 0.13 1.16
N PHE A 32 -11.40 1.07 1.86
CA PHE A 32 -9.99 1.37 1.74
C PHE A 32 -9.18 0.66 2.83
N ALA A 33 -8.05 0.06 2.46
CA ALA A 33 -7.12 -0.54 3.40
C ALA A 33 -5.66 -0.32 2.97
N VAL A 34 -4.81 0.04 3.93
CA VAL A 34 -3.36 0.01 3.76
C VAL A 34 -2.87 -1.41 4.03
N CYS A 35 -2.17 -2.00 3.08
CA CYS A 35 -1.77 -3.40 3.08
C CYS A 35 -0.25 -3.53 3.12
N GLY A 36 0.27 -4.24 4.12
CA GLY A 36 1.71 -4.44 4.31
C GLY A 36 1.97 -5.71 5.12
N SER A 37 3.15 -6.30 4.97
CA SER A 37 3.54 -7.52 5.71
C SER A 37 3.96 -7.24 7.15
N GLU A 38 4.41 -6.02 7.45
CA GLU A 38 4.87 -5.58 8.76
C GLU A 38 4.76 -4.04 8.90
N PRO A 39 4.94 -3.48 10.12
CA PRO A 39 4.96 -2.03 10.31
C PRO A 39 6.00 -1.33 9.43
N VAL A 40 5.57 -0.32 8.68
CA VAL A 40 6.36 0.34 7.63
C VAL A 40 6.88 1.69 8.09
N ARG A 41 8.17 1.95 7.85
CA ARG A 41 8.79 3.27 8.07
C ARG A 41 8.48 4.21 6.92
N VAL A 42 7.63 5.20 7.18
CA VAL A 42 7.29 6.26 6.23
C VAL A 42 7.93 7.56 6.68
N GLY A 43 9.15 7.83 6.19
CA GLY A 43 9.96 8.96 6.64
C GLY A 43 10.29 8.87 8.13
N ARG A 44 9.73 9.78 8.94
CA ARG A 44 9.92 9.76 10.41
C ARG A 44 8.81 9.03 11.17
N PHE A 45 7.79 8.56 10.47
CA PHE A 45 6.62 7.90 11.06
C PHE A 45 6.73 6.38 10.92
N LEU A 46 6.08 5.68 11.84
CA LEU A 46 5.80 4.24 11.70
C LEU A 46 4.33 4.11 11.36
N LEU A 47 4.05 3.44 10.25
CA LEU A 47 2.70 3.12 9.79
C LEU A 47 2.42 1.66 10.12
N GLU A 48 1.30 1.40 10.80
CA GLU A 48 0.78 0.05 11.00
C GLU A 48 -0.20 -0.25 9.86
N PRO A 49 0.00 -1.32 9.07
CA PRO A 49 -0.97 -1.71 8.03
C PRO A 49 -2.31 -2.15 8.62
N ASP A 50 -3.40 -1.90 7.90
CA ASP A 50 -4.74 -2.37 8.25
C ASP A 50 -4.91 -3.88 7.97
N ALA A 51 -4.17 -4.39 6.97
CA ALA A 51 -4.24 -5.78 6.51
C ALA A 51 -2.90 -6.27 5.92
N GLY A 52 -2.80 -7.57 5.71
CA GLY A 52 -1.69 -8.19 4.99
C GLY A 52 -1.73 -7.91 3.47
N LEU A 53 -0.61 -8.16 2.80
CA LEU A 53 -0.46 -8.01 1.35
C LEU A 53 -1.38 -8.95 0.54
N ASP A 54 -1.84 -10.05 1.15
CA ASP A 54 -2.81 -10.96 0.54
C ASP A 54 -4.15 -10.28 0.20
N ARG A 55 -4.50 -9.19 0.90
CA ARG A 55 -5.69 -8.39 0.60
C ARG A 55 -5.63 -7.73 -0.78
N LEU A 56 -4.44 -7.45 -1.33
CA LEU A 56 -4.28 -6.82 -2.64
C LEU A 56 -5.02 -7.60 -3.73
N ALA A 57 -4.91 -8.93 -3.73
CA ALA A 57 -5.53 -9.81 -4.72
C ALA A 57 -7.07 -9.81 -4.72
N SER A 58 -7.68 -9.28 -3.66
CA SER A 58 -9.14 -9.19 -3.50
C SER A 58 -9.70 -7.79 -3.82
N ALA A 59 -8.83 -6.79 -4.03
CA ALA A 59 -9.24 -5.41 -4.25
C ALA A 59 -9.69 -5.16 -5.70
N GLY A 60 -10.66 -4.27 -5.88
CA GLY A 60 -11.06 -3.82 -7.22
C GLY A 60 -10.10 -2.80 -7.83
N THR A 61 -9.25 -2.19 -7.01
CA THR A 61 -8.16 -1.30 -7.43
C THR A 61 -7.00 -1.42 -6.46
N VAL A 62 -5.80 -1.64 -6.97
CA VAL A 62 -4.56 -1.62 -6.20
C VAL A 62 -3.78 -0.35 -6.52
N LEU A 63 -3.38 0.36 -5.48
CA LEU A 63 -2.50 1.51 -5.55
C LEU A 63 -1.08 1.04 -5.17
N VAL A 64 -0.13 1.20 -6.09
CA VAL A 64 1.28 0.86 -5.89
C VAL A 64 2.08 2.16 -5.88
N PRO A 65 2.54 2.62 -4.71
CA PRO A 65 3.40 3.79 -4.63
C PRO A 65 4.73 3.60 -5.35
N GLY A 66 5.31 4.72 -5.77
CA GLY A 66 6.64 4.81 -6.32
C GLY A 66 7.69 4.27 -5.37
N TRP A 67 8.68 3.59 -5.95
CA TRP A 67 9.83 3.04 -5.26
C TRP A 67 10.97 4.05 -5.24
N ALA A 68 11.54 4.34 -4.07
CA ALA A 68 12.50 5.43 -3.91
C ALA A 68 13.88 5.15 -4.51
N ASP A 69 14.33 3.89 -4.47
CA ASP A 69 15.67 3.48 -4.94
C ASP A 69 15.55 2.46 -6.07
N VAL A 70 15.68 2.92 -7.31
CA VAL A 70 15.54 2.07 -8.50
C VAL A 70 16.65 1.04 -8.66
N ASP A 71 17.77 1.18 -7.95
CA ASP A 71 18.88 0.22 -7.97
C ASP A 71 18.70 -0.88 -6.91
N ALA A 72 17.82 -0.67 -5.92
CA ALA A 72 17.44 -1.66 -4.92
C ALA A 72 16.18 -2.43 -5.35
N PRO A 73 16.18 -3.77 -5.34
CA PRO A 73 14.97 -4.52 -5.64
C PRO A 73 13.93 -4.32 -4.52
N PRO A 74 12.63 -4.15 -4.86
CA PRO A 74 11.57 -4.20 -3.87
C PRO A 74 11.46 -5.62 -3.25
N PRO A 75 10.86 -5.73 -2.05
CA PRO A 75 10.61 -7.02 -1.42
C PRO A 75 9.85 -7.99 -2.33
N ALA A 76 10.26 -9.26 -2.33
CA ALA A 76 9.70 -10.28 -3.21
C ALA A 76 8.22 -10.56 -2.91
N ASP A 77 7.84 -10.56 -1.63
CA ASP A 77 6.45 -10.72 -1.18
C ASP A 77 5.53 -9.61 -1.70
N LEU A 78 6.01 -8.36 -1.72
CA LEU A 78 5.30 -7.25 -2.34
C LEU A 78 5.12 -7.46 -3.85
N VAL A 79 6.19 -7.83 -4.56
CA VAL A 79 6.14 -8.06 -6.01
C VAL A 79 5.16 -9.18 -6.34
N ASP A 80 5.20 -10.27 -5.59
CA ASP A 80 4.31 -11.41 -5.77
C ASP A 80 2.85 -11.03 -5.48
N ALA A 81 2.59 -10.28 -4.42
CA ALA A 81 1.25 -9.81 -4.07
C ALA A 81 0.68 -8.85 -5.13
N VAL A 82 1.48 -7.92 -5.65
CA VAL A 82 1.06 -7.01 -6.72
C VAL A 82 0.79 -7.77 -8.03
N ARG A 83 1.57 -8.82 -8.34
CA ARG A 83 1.33 -9.67 -9.53
C ARG A 83 0.06 -10.51 -9.41
N ALA A 84 -0.36 -10.85 -8.20
CA ALA A 84 -1.55 -11.65 -7.94
C ALA A 84 -2.85 -10.83 -7.95
N ALA A 85 -2.76 -9.51 -7.93
CA ALA A 85 -3.90 -8.58 -8.03
C ALA A 85 -4.23 -8.21 -9.47
#